data_AF-R5P1Y8-F1
#
_entry.id   AF-R5P1Y8-F1
#
_cell.length_a   1.000
_cell.length_b   1.000
_cell.length_c   1.000
_cell.angle_alpha   90.00
_cell.angle_beta   90.00
_cell.angle_gamma   90.00
#
_symmetry.space_group_name_H-M   'P 1'
#
loop_
_entity.id
_entity.type
_entity.pdbx_description
1 polymer ?
#
loop_
_entity_poly.entity_id
_entity_poly.type
_entity_poly.pdbx_seq_one_letter_code
_entity_poly.pdbx_strand_id
1 'polypeptide(L)'
;MSKNIIPIFFSCDDNFVKYTIVSLKSIMENASKEYKYVIHILNTDISEKMKKIVLDMENDNFEILFEDVTDYLKSISGKLPIRDYYSKTTYYRMFIAEMYPEYDKAIYIDSDTIVLGDISELYNHDIGDKYVGAARDQVMVQTDVYGEYVEKVLGIDRNNYFNAGILLMNCEQFRNNKALDRFVELLYDYNFVVTQDEDYLNLICKDNVFWLEQQWNTEVYGNITYDESEFKIIHYIMVSKPWHYKDCKYANHFWKYAKETAVYDEISKELESYTDEQRKEDNDSCDRLYQTALNEIAKENNYLNLLNSGMLKSRDRIEVLGKIAKLESEGRFDVDVEEDPPTKELLPEDIDYLKKKFKSKLKTKLTYRIARSYMNNMLENKKLIIHDIKGIENFKNLNSGAIITCNHFNALDSFAMQIAYEESGQKNRKFYRVIREGNYTNFSGFYGLLMRNCYTFPLSSNKDTMKKFFESLDTVLQNGDFMLIYPEQSMWWNYKKPKPLKKGAYTFAMRANVPVLPCFITMQDSDVLDDDGFYVQEYTIHIGEPIYPDSSKTKAENIEYMRNKNYEVWKKIYEETYGEKLVYLCENEDKMA
;
A
#
# COMPACT_ATOMS: atom_id res chain seq x y z
N MET A 1 34.00 16.75 -7.27
CA MET A 1 32.55 16.47 -7.44
C MET A 1 32.02 16.11 -6.07
N SER A 2 30.90 16.66 -5.62
CA SER A 2 30.27 16.23 -4.38
C SER A 2 29.89 14.76 -4.50
N LYS A 3 30.34 13.90 -3.57
CA LYS A 3 29.95 12.49 -3.55
C LYS A 3 28.45 12.40 -3.24
N ASN A 4 27.76 11.42 -3.82
CA ASN A 4 26.38 11.12 -3.43
C ASN A 4 26.37 10.58 -1.99
N ILE A 5 25.39 11.03 -1.21
CA ILE A 5 25.24 10.65 0.21
C ILE A 5 24.36 9.40 0.30
N ILE A 6 24.80 8.42 1.09
CA ILE A 6 24.03 7.23 1.46
C ILE A 6 23.82 7.26 2.98
N PRO A 7 22.58 7.52 3.45
CA PRO A 7 22.26 7.47 4.87
C PRO A 7 22.04 6.00 5.32
N ILE A 8 22.74 5.61 6.38
CA ILE A 8 22.64 4.27 6.99
C ILE A 8 22.30 4.43 8.46
N PHE A 9 21.28 3.71 8.93
CA PHE A 9 20.76 3.79 10.28
C PHE A 9 21.02 2.50 11.05
N PHE A 10 21.50 2.66 12.27
CA PHE A 10 21.54 1.64 13.32
C PHE A 10 20.63 2.07 14.48
N SER A 11 20.18 1.11 15.29
CA SER A 11 19.53 1.40 16.57
C SER A 11 20.08 0.46 17.64
N CYS A 12 20.70 1.02 18.67
CA CYS A 12 21.33 0.22 19.72
C CYS A 12 21.43 0.99 21.05
N ASP A 13 21.55 0.23 22.13
CA ASP A 13 21.89 0.74 23.45
C ASP A 13 23.41 0.64 23.71
N ASP A 14 23.86 1.07 24.89
CA ASP A 14 25.28 1.03 25.28
C ASP A 14 25.85 -0.40 25.36
N ASN A 15 25.02 -1.41 25.68
CA ASN A 15 25.48 -2.80 25.78
C ASN A 15 25.72 -3.42 24.40
N PHE A 16 24.96 -2.99 23.40
CA PHE A 16 24.94 -3.56 22.06
C PHE A 16 25.79 -2.78 21.05
N VAL A 17 26.14 -1.52 21.33
CA VAL A 17 26.93 -0.66 20.41
C VAL A 17 28.31 -1.25 20.06
N LYS A 18 28.89 -2.11 20.89
CA LYS A 18 30.13 -2.83 20.56
C LYS A 18 29.98 -3.76 19.35
N TYR A 19 28.79 -4.30 19.10
CA TYR A 19 28.49 -5.08 17.90
C TYR A 19 28.26 -4.17 16.69
N THR A 20 27.60 -3.01 16.90
CA THR A 20 27.50 -1.95 15.88
C THR A 20 28.89 -1.53 15.37
N ILE A 21 29.88 -1.41 16.26
CA ILE A 21 31.27 -1.08 15.89
C ILE A 21 31.85 -2.13 14.93
N VAL A 22 31.61 -3.42 15.19
CA VAL A 22 32.12 -4.50 14.32
C VAL A 22 31.39 -4.51 12.98
N SER A 23 30.05 -4.35 12.99
CA SER A 23 29.25 -4.22 11.76
C SER A 23 29.70 -3.00 10.92
N LEU A 24 29.83 -1.83 11.54
CA LEU A 24 30.32 -0.61 10.90
C LEU A 24 31.73 -0.80 10.33
N LYS A 25 32.64 -1.43 11.07
CA LYS A 25 33.97 -1.76 10.56
C LYS A 25 33.90 -2.63 9.31
N SER A 26 33.01 -3.62 9.27
CA SER A 26 32.81 -4.44 8.07
C SER A 26 32.25 -3.64 6.89
N ILE A 27 31.32 -2.69 7.12
CA ILE A 27 30.85 -1.77 6.10
C ILE A 27 32.01 -0.93 5.55
N MET A 28 32.79 -0.33 6.43
CA MET A 28 33.88 0.58 6.07
C MET A 28 34.97 -0.08 5.23
N GLU A 29 35.26 -1.36 5.47
CA GLU A 29 36.25 -2.11 4.71
C GLU A 29 35.78 -2.53 3.32
N ASN A 30 34.47 -2.72 3.12
CA ASN A 30 33.93 -3.28 1.87
C ASN A 30 33.16 -2.27 0.99
N ALA A 31 32.77 -1.12 1.52
CA ALA A 31 31.98 -0.13 0.79
C ALA A 31 32.78 0.63 -0.29
N SER A 32 32.11 0.99 -1.39
CA SER A 32 32.71 1.82 -2.44
C SER A 32 33.13 3.19 -1.91
N LYS A 33 34.32 3.64 -2.33
CA LYS A 33 34.85 4.96 -1.99
C LYS A 33 34.23 6.11 -2.81
N GLU A 34 33.34 5.81 -3.76
CA GLU A 34 32.67 6.81 -4.61
C GLU A 34 31.58 7.60 -3.88
N TYR A 35 31.06 7.05 -2.78
CA TYR A 35 30.00 7.64 -1.98
C TYR A 35 30.52 8.26 -0.68
N LYS A 36 29.72 9.15 -0.09
CA LYS A 36 29.84 9.54 1.31
C LYS A 36 28.73 8.81 2.07
N TYR A 37 29.09 8.12 3.14
CA TYR A 37 28.14 7.42 3.99
C TYR A 37 27.94 8.24 5.25
N VAL A 38 26.69 8.49 5.62
CA VAL A 38 26.31 9.16 6.87
C VAL A 38 25.65 8.10 7.74
N ILE A 39 26.33 7.73 8.81
CA ILE A 39 25.95 6.67 9.74
C ILE A 39 25.20 7.30 10.91
N HIS A 40 23.92 7.05 11.01
CA HIS A 40 23.06 7.50 12.10
C HIS A 40 22.91 6.39 13.13
N ILE A 41 23.26 6.65 14.38
CA ILE A 41 23.12 5.71 15.49
C ILE A 41 22.03 6.23 16.43
N LEU A 42 20.82 5.70 16.25
CA LEU A 42 19.66 6.03 17.08
C LEU A 42 19.81 5.37 18.45
N ASN A 43 19.74 6.16 19.53
CA ASN A 43 19.96 5.66 20.89
C ASN A 43 19.25 6.51 21.95
N THR A 44 19.22 6.01 23.19
CA THR A 44 18.75 6.77 24.37
C THR A 44 19.84 7.02 25.41
N ASP A 45 20.88 6.18 25.43
CA ASP A 45 21.78 6.09 26.59
C ASP A 45 23.18 5.52 26.28
N ILE A 46 23.74 5.79 25.09
CA ILE A 46 25.13 5.39 24.80
C ILE A 46 26.12 6.26 25.59
N SER A 47 27.06 5.60 26.26
CA SER A 47 28.09 6.23 27.08
C SER A 47 29.10 7.03 26.25
N GLU A 48 29.63 8.12 26.81
CA GLU A 48 30.65 8.94 26.15
C GLU A 48 31.92 8.16 25.79
N LYS A 49 32.25 7.10 26.57
CA LYS A 49 33.33 6.17 26.25
C LYS A 49 33.06 5.49 24.90
N MET A 50 31.88 4.92 24.72
CA MET A 50 31.52 4.21 23.51
C MET A 50 31.36 5.18 22.34
N LYS A 51 30.70 6.33 22.52
CA LYS A 51 30.60 7.37 21.48
C LYS A 51 31.96 7.75 20.93
N LYS A 52 32.94 8.00 21.82
CA LYS A 52 34.30 8.33 21.41
C LYS A 52 34.93 7.22 20.56
N ILE A 53 34.78 5.96 20.94
CA ILE A 53 35.31 4.83 20.17
C ILE A 53 34.72 4.79 18.75
N VAL A 54 33.41 5.03 18.61
CA VAL A 54 32.78 5.03 17.29
C VAL A 54 33.18 6.26 16.47
N LEU A 55 33.20 7.46 17.07
CA LEU A 55 33.61 8.69 16.39
C LEU A 55 35.07 8.64 15.93
N ASP A 56 35.96 7.96 16.67
CA ASP A 56 37.34 7.73 16.26
C ASP A 56 37.46 6.87 14.97
N MET A 57 36.36 6.24 14.51
CA MET A 57 36.30 5.51 13.24
C MET A 57 36.01 6.41 12.03
N GLU A 58 35.58 7.66 12.22
CA GLU A 58 35.25 8.57 11.11
C GLU A 58 36.42 8.76 10.13
N ASN A 59 36.08 8.98 8.85
CA ASN A 59 37.06 9.30 7.81
C ASN A 59 36.43 10.07 6.64
N ASP A 60 37.22 10.33 5.60
CA ASP A 60 36.77 11.08 4.41
C ASP A 60 35.47 10.54 3.79
N ASN A 61 35.25 9.22 3.84
CA ASN A 61 34.08 8.54 3.29
C ASN A 61 32.95 8.31 4.30
N PHE A 62 33.21 8.35 5.61
CA PHE A 62 32.24 8.01 6.65
C PHE A 62 32.09 9.13 7.67
N GLU A 63 30.88 9.64 7.82
CA GLU A 63 30.46 10.57 8.87
C GLU A 63 29.54 9.82 9.84
N ILE A 64 29.69 10.02 11.14
CA ILE A 64 29.00 9.26 12.17
C ILE A 64 28.28 10.21 13.12
N LEU A 65 26.98 10.02 13.25
CA LEU A 65 26.09 10.86 14.04
C LEU A 65 25.41 10.01 15.12
N PHE A 66 25.44 10.52 16.36
CA PHE A 66 24.70 9.95 17.48
C PHE A 66 23.43 10.73 17.70
N GLU A 67 22.29 10.03 17.61
CA GLU A 67 20.97 10.64 17.58
C GLU A 67 20.20 10.19 18.81
N ASP A 68 20.08 11.09 19.79
CA ASP A 68 19.30 10.84 21.01
C ASP A 68 17.80 10.96 20.69
N VAL A 69 17.12 9.82 20.63
CA VAL A 69 15.70 9.76 20.26
C VAL A 69 14.77 10.03 21.44
N THR A 70 15.30 10.24 22.65
CA THR A 70 14.51 10.34 23.89
C THR A 70 13.41 11.39 23.82
N ASP A 71 13.71 12.59 23.31
CA ASP A 71 12.73 13.67 23.25
C ASP A 71 11.68 13.46 22.15
N TYR A 72 12.06 12.82 21.04
CA TYR A 72 11.11 12.40 20.02
C TYR A 72 10.13 11.37 20.57
N LEU A 73 10.63 10.34 21.26
CA LEU A 73 9.81 9.32 21.93
C LEU A 73 8.85 9.94 22.95
N LYS A 74 9.29 10.93 23.74
CA LYS A 74 8.41 11.71 24.63
C LYS A 74 7.31 12.43 23.87
N SER A 75 7.61 13.02 22.73
CA SER A 75 6.64 13.78 21.94
C SER A 75 5.51 12.90 21.38
N ILE A 76 5.79 11.65 21.05
CA ILE A 76 4.81 10.68 20.52
C ILE A 76 4.20 9.79 21.61
N SER A 77 4.59 10.00 22.88
CA SER A 77 4.24 9.09 23.96
C SER A 77 2.75 8.97 24.27
N GLY A 78 2.00 10.06 24.06
CA GLY A 78 0.54 10.06 24.20
C GLY A 78 -0.17 9.27 23.10
N LYS A 79 0.52 8.93 22.00
CA LYS A 79 -0.01 8.13 20.90
C LYS A 79 0.25 6.63 21.10
N LEU A 80 1.33 6.26 21.79
CA LEU A 80 1.75 4.87 21.94
C LEU A 80 1.11 4.22 23.19
N PRO A 81 0.41 3.09 23.04
CA PRO A 81 -0.41 2.49 24.11
C PRO A 81 0.39 1.73 25.18
N ILE A 82 1.65 1.39 24.91
CA ILE A 82 2.51 0.59 25.81
C ILE A 82 3.58 1.50 26.39
N ARG A 83 3.95 1.42 27.68
CA ARG A 83 5.07 2.21 28.22
C ARG A 83 6.45 1.66 27.85
N ASP A 84 6.53 0.40 27.45
CA ASP A 84 7.77 -0.34 27.22
C ASP A 84 8.45 -0.03 25.86
N TYR A 85 7.88 0.81 24.99
CA TYR A 85 8.56 1.15 23.72
C TYR A 85 9.84 1.96 23.93
N TYR A 86 9.98 2.69 25.05
CA TYR A 86 11.18 3.47 25.33
C TYR A 86 12.43 2.59 25.40
N SER A 87 12.29 1.37 25.93
CA SER A 87 13.38 0.39 26.04
C SER A 87 13.51 -0.53 24.82
N LYS A 88 12.65 -0.40 23.82
CA LYS A 88 12.66 -1.22 22.60
C LYS A 88 13.31 -0.43 21.46
N THR A 89 14.64 -0.50 21.41
CA THR A 89 15.45 0.11 20.34
C THR A 89 15.03 -0.36 18.95
N THR A 90 14.45 -1.56 18.83
CA THR A 90 13.96 -2.09 17.54
C THR A 90 12.85 -1.22 16.95
N TYR A 91 11.99 -0.59 17.76
CA TYR A 91 10.95 0.32 17.25
C TYR A 91 11.51 1.60 16.63
N TYR A 92 12.76 1.97 16.88
CA TYR A 92 13.31 3.23 16.38
C TYR A 92 13.36 3.26 14.85
N ARG A 93 13.44 2.09 14.20
CA ARG A 93 13.37 1.96 12.74
C ARG A 93 12.06 2.50 12.15
N MET A 94 10.96 2.44 12.90
CA MET A 94 9.65 2.98 12.47
C MET A 94 9.63 4.49 12.38
N PHE A 95 10.53 5.17 13.09
CA PHE A 95 10.54 6.64 13.20
C PHE A 95 11.46 7.31 12.19
N ILE A 96 12.36 6.55 11.53
CA ILE A 96 13.40 7.07 10.63
C ILE A 96 12.81 8.02 9.56
N ALA A 97 11.75 7.58 8.86
CA ALA A 97 11.21 8.34 7.74
C ALA A 97 10.65 9.72 8.14
N GLU A 98 10.09 9.82 9.35
CA GLU A 98 9.51 11.06 9.91
C GLU A 98 10.56 11.95 10.58
N MET A 99 11.55 11.33 11.24
CA MET A 99 12.62 12.07 11.92
C MET A 99 13.60 12.72 10.94
N TYR A 100 13.79 12.13 9.76
CA TYR A 100 14.74 12.58 8.75
C TYR A 100 14.06 12.85 7.40
N PRO A 101 13.22 13.90 7.30
CA PRO A 101 12.46 14.23 6.09
C PRO A 101 13.34 14.61 4.89
N GLU A 102 14.61 14.93 5.11
CA GLU A 102 15.60 15.20 4.07
C GLU A 102 16.03 13.96 3.28
N TYR A 103 15.76 12.75 3.81
CA TYR A 103 16.05 11.51 3.10
C TYR A 103 14.77 10.95 2.47
N ASP A 104 14.83 10.69 1.16
CA ASP A 104 13.79 9.95 0.43
C ASP A 104 14.03 8.44 0.46
N LYS A 105 15.29 8.02 0.64
CA LYS A 105 15.70 6.61 0.72
C LYS A 105 16.84 6.43 1.70
N ALA A 106 16.76 5.39 2.54
CA ALA A 106 17.76 5.06 3.55
C ALA A 106 17.97 3.55 3.69
N ILE A 107 19.11 3.14 4.28
CA ILE A 107 19.33 1.76 4.72
C ILE A 107 19.18 1.71 6.23
N TYR A 108 18.42 0.75 6.73
CA TYR A 108 18.46 0.32 8.13
C TYR A 108 19.19 -1.02 8.22
N ILE A 109 20.01 -1.18 9.26
CA ILE A 109 20.77 -2.41 9.51
C ILE A 109 20.91 -2.67 11.02
N ASP A 110 20.66 -3.90 11.45
CA ASP A 110 20.85 -4.34 12.83
C ASP A 110 22.34 -4.47 13.19
N SER A 111 22.67 -4.30 14.48
CA SER A 111 24.05 -4.27 14.98
C SER A 111 24.78 -5.62 14.93
N ASP A 112 24.04 -6.72 14.85
CA ASP A 112 24.53 -8.10 14.82
C ASP A 112 24.67 -8.62 13.38
N THR A 113 25.21 -7.76 12.52
CA THR A 113 25.45 -8.03 11.10
C THR A 113 26.93 -7.92 10.74
N ILE A 114 27.31 -8.58 9.65
CA ILE A 114 28.63 -8.41 9.02
C ILE A 114 28.43 -8.24 7.52
N VAL A 115 28.85 -7.08 7.01
CA VAL A 115 28.74 -6.68 5.61
C VAL A 115 29.99 -7.13 4.87
N LEU A 116 29.82 -8.05 3.93
CA LEU A 116 30.87 -8.62 3.07
C LEU A 116 30.83 -8.03 1.65
N GLY A 117 29.68 -7.55 1.20
CA GLY A 117 29.50 -6.86 -0.07
C GLY A 117 29.65 -5.34 0.02
N ASP A 118 29.59 -4.67 -1.12
CA ASP A 118 29.53 -3.20 -1.18
C ASP A 118 28.12 -2.72 -0.87
N ILE A 119 27.92 -2.09 0.29
CA ILE A 119 26.61 -1.62 0.76
C ILE A 119 25.95 -0.59 -0.19
N SER A 120 26.73 0.07 -1.05
CA SER A 120 26.16 0.99 -2.05
C SER A 120 25.37 0.24 -3.12
N GLU A 121 25.68 -1.03 -3.41
CA GLU A 121 24.88 -1.88 -4.31
C GLU A 121 23.47 -2.08 -3.73
N LEU A 122 23.34 -2.33 -2.42
CA LEU A 122 22.05 -2.40 -1.74
C LEU A 122 21.27 -1.09 -1.93
N TYR A 123 21.91 0.05 -1.59
CA TYR A 123 21.26 1.36 -1.71
C TYR A 123 20.78 1.65 -3.13
N ASN A 124 21.54 1.23 -4.15
CA ASN A 124 21.27 1.54 -5.54
C ASN A 124 20.16 0.68 -6.18
N HIS A 125 19.56 -0.28 -5.45
CA HIS A 125 18.36 -0.97 -5.95
C HIS A 125 17.24 0.04 -6.25
N ASP A 126 16.64 -0.10 -7.43
CA ASP A 126 15.43 0.64 -7.80
C ASP A 126 14.20 -0.13 -7.29
N ILE A 127 13.66 0.33 -6.17
CA ILE A 127 12.48 -0.24 -5.54
C ILE A 127 11.17 0.45 -5.99
N GLY A 128 11.23 1.44 -6.89
CA GLY A 128 10.07 2.18 -7.37
C GLY A 128 9.18 2.73 -6.24
N ASP A 129 7.88 2.52 -6.36
CA ASP A 129 6.88 2.95 -5.36
C ASP A 129 6.68 1.93 -4.21
N LYS A 130 7.56 0.92 -4.10
CA LYS A 130 7.53 -0.01 -2.96
C LYS A 130 8.00 0.71 -1.70
N TYR A 131 7.41 0.33 -0.57
CA TYR A 131 7.69 0.94 0.72
C TYR A 131 9.07 0.53 1.22
N VAL A 132 9.44 -0.72 0.96
CA VAL A 132 10.69 -1.28 1.48
C VAL A 132 11.27 -2.32 0.53
N GLY A 133 12.59 -2.34 0.41
CA GLY A 133 13.36 -3.48 -0.10
C GLY A 133 13.83 -4.35 1.05
N ALA A 134 13.45 -5.62 1.08
CA ALA A 134 13.79 -6.55 2.17
C ALA A 134 13.90 -7.99 1.66
N ALA A 135 14.64 -8.82 2.39
CA ALA A 135 14.78 -10.26 2.13
C ALA A 135 13.79 -11.07 2.98
N ARG A 136 13.45 -12.29 2.53
CA ARG A 136 12.49 -13.15 3.22
C ARG A 136 13.06 -13.65 4.55
N ASP A 137 12.21 -13.69 5.58
CA ASP A 137 12.60 -14.23 6.87
C ASP A 137 12.73 -15.76 6.82
N GLN A 138 13.93 -16.28 7.07
CA GLN A 138 14.20 -17.71 6.97
C GLN A 138 13.66 -18.50 8.16
N VAL A 139 13.44 -17.87 9.31
CA VAL A 139 12.78 -18.52 10.45
C VAL A 139 11.33 -18.80 10.11
N MET A 140 10.61 -17.81 9.57
CA MET A 140 9.21 -17.96 9.16
C MET A 140 9.04 -18.95 8.01
N VAL A 141 9.96 -18.93 7.04
CA VAL A 141 9.90 -19.81 5.87
C VAL A 141 10.20 -21.27 6.23
N GLN A 142 11.21 -21.52 7.07
CA GLN A 142 11.75 -22.87 7.26
C GLN A 142 11.18 -23.61 8.48
N THR A 143 10.54 -22.91 9.43
CA THR A 143 10.01 -23.51 10.65
C THR A 143 8.50 -23.44 10.70
N ASP A 144 7.85 -24.61 10.67
CA ASP A 144 6.40 -24.72 10.49
C ASP A 144 5.58 -23.94 11.51
N VAL A 145 5.96 -23.95 12.79
CA VAL A 145 5.21 -23.21 13.81
C VAL A 145 5.27 -21.70 13.60
N TYR A 146 6.42 -21.16 13.20
CA TYR A 146 6.55 -19.73 12.94
C TYR A 146 5.88 -19.33 11.61
N GLY A 147 5.99 -20.18 10.59
CA GLY A 147 5.24 -20.01 9.35
C GLY A 147 3.71 -20.09 9.54
N GLU A 148 3.22 -21.02 10.35
CA GLU A 148 1.80 -21.11 10.71
C GLU A 148 1.35 -19.92 11.54
N TYR A 149 2.22 -19.38 12.40
CA TYR A 149 1.94 -18.17 13.17
C TYR A 149 1.64 -16.99 12.23
N VAL A 150 2.51 -16.68 11.27
CA VAL A 150 2.27 -15.55 10.36
C VAL A 150 1.05 -15.78 9.46
N GLU A 151 0.79 -17.02 9.04
CA GLU A 151 -0.37 -17.35 8.21
C GLU A 151 -1.70 -17.26 8.97
N LYS A 152 -1.75 -17.80 10.20
CA LYS A 152 -3.00 -17.92 10.97
C LYS A 152 -3.26 -16.72 11.89
N VAL A 153 -2.24 -15.95 12.26
CA VAL A 153 -2.38 -14.79 13.15
C VAL A 153 -2.31 -13.48 12.39
N LEU A 154 -1.41 -13.33 11.41
CA LEU A 154 -1.29 -12.08 10.63
C LEU A 154 -2.06 -12.14 9.31
N GLY A 155 -2.33 -13.33 8.77
CA GLY A 155 -2.93 -13.50 7.44
C GLY A 155 -1.95 -13.18 6.30
N ILE A 156 -0.66 -13.42 6.53
CA ILE A 156 0.42 -13.22 5.56
C ILE A 156 0.99 -14.59 5.18
N ASP A 157 1.17 -14.84 3.88
CA ASP A 157 1.89 -16.03 3.39
C ASP A 157 3.33 -15.99 3.91
N ARG A 158 3.79 -17.07 4.55
CA ARG A 158 5.14 -17.13 5.14
C ARG A 158 6.28 -16.85 4.15
N ASN A 159 6.06 -17.09 2.86
CA ASN A 159 7.02 -16.79 1.79
C ASN A 159 6.98 -15.32 1.33
N ASN A 160 6.04 -14.54 1.84
CA ASN A 160 5.90 -13.10 1.62
C ASN A 160 6.03 -12.32 2.94
N TYR A 161 6.80 -12.87 3.88
CA TYR A 161 7.18 -12.21 5.14
C TYR A 161 8.69 -11.92 5.12
N PHE A 162 9.09 -10.70 5.46
CA PHE A 162 10.49 -10.26 5.47
C PHE A 162 11.06 -10.14 6.88
N ASN A 163 12.35 -10.37 6.99
CA ASN A 163 13.11 -10.08 8.20
C ASN A 163 13.40 -8.58 8.28
N ALA A 164 13.17 -7.96 9.44
CA ALA A 164 13.26 -6.53 9.60
C ALA A 164 14.69 -6.00 9.84
N GLY A 165 15.69 -6.87 10.01
CA GLY A 165 17.03 -6.45 10.42
C GLY A 165 17.87 -5.78 9.34
N ILE A 166 17.49 -5.90 8.07
CA ILE A 166 18.10 -5.15 6.95
C ILE A 166 16.98 -4.65 6.04
N LEU A 167 16.82 -3.33 5.98
CA LEU A 167 15.77 -2.68 5.18
C LEU A 167 16.37 -1.61 4.27
N LEU A 168 16.02 -1.66 2.99
CA LEU A 168 16.14 -0.52 2.09
C LEU A 168 14.83 0.27 2.15
N MET A 169 14.78 1.31 2.97
CA MET A 169 13.57 2.07 3.26
C MET A 169 13.31 3.12 2.18
N ASN A 170 12.09 3.12 1.64
CA ASN A 170 11.56 4.26 0.88
C ASN A 170 10.91 5.25 1.86
N CYS A 171 11.72 6.15 2.41
CA CYS A 171 11.27 7.12 3.41
C CYS A 171 10.19 8.05 2.86
N GLU A 172 10.25 8.41 1.57
CA GLU A 172 9.19 9.19 0.93
C GLU A 172 7.85 8.44 0.95
N GLN A 173 7.83 7.16 0.57
CA GLN A 173 6.60 6.36 0.60
C GLN A 173 6.10 6.10 2.02
N PHE A 174 6.99 5.92 3.00
CA PHE A 174 6.61 5.81 4.41
C PHE A 174 5.87 7.07 4.89
N ARG A 175 6.37 8.27 4.56
CA ARG A 175 5.71 9.55 4.90
C ARG A 175 4.39 9.73 4.14
N ASN A 176 4.40 9.56 2.81
CA ASN A 176 3.22 9.76 1.96
C ASN A 176 2.06 8.84 2.33
N ASN A 177 2.35 7.64 2.82
CA ASN A 177 1.36 6.64 3.21
C ASN A 177 1.22 6.48 4.74
N LYS A 178 1.71 7.47 5.51
CA LYS A 178 1.56 7.57 6.97
C LYS A 178 1.89 6.27 7.70
N ALA A 179 2.98 5.62 7.32
CA ALA A 179 3.39 4.33 7.86
C ALA A 179 3.53 4.35 9.40
N LEU A 180 4.03 5.45 9.96
CA LEU A 180 4.14 5.63 11.40
C LEU A 180 2.77 5.70 12.10
N ASP A 181 1.82 6.45 11.54
CA ASP A 181 0.48 6.53 12.14
C ASP A 181 -0.21 5.15 12.09
N ARG A 182 -0.08 4.41 10.98
CA ARG A 182 -0.58 3.03 10.86
C ARG A 182 0.07 2.08 11.88
N PHE A 183 1.36 2.24 12.15
CA PHE A 183 2.05 1.49 13.22
C PHE A 183 1.46 1.78 14.59
N VAL A 184 1.28 3.06 14.92
CA VAL A 184 0.69 3.51 16.19
C VAL A 184 -0.72 2.93 16.36
N GLU A 185 -1.52 2.94 15.30
CA GLU A 185 -2.87 2.39 15.29
C GLU A 185 -2.88 0.88 15.50
N LEU A 186 -2.09 0.13 14.73
CA LEU A 186 -1.97 -1.32 14.90
C LEU A 186 -1.49 -1.68 16.30
N LEU A 187 -0.53 -0.94 16.85
CA LEU A 187 -0.03 -1.15 18.20
C LEU A 187 -1.13 -0.94 19.27
N TYR A 188 -2.10 -0.06 19.01
CA TYR A 188 -3.28 0.14 19.86
C TYR A 188 -4.30 -0.98 19.72
N ASP A 189 -4.49 -1.46 18.50
CA ASP A 189 -5.52 -2.43 18.16
C ASP A 189 -5.10 -3.87 18.52
N TYR A 190 -3.82 -4.20 18.36
CA TYR A 190 -3.29 -5.52 18.65
C TYR A 190 -1.81 -5.49 19.05
N ASN A 191 -1.46 -6.19 20.13
CA ASN A 191 -0.08 -6.32 20.60
C ASN A 191 0.55 -7.61 20.07
N PHE A 192 1.42 -7.50 19.07
CA PHE A 192 2.20 -8.64 18.56
C PHE A 192 3.38 -8.93 19.49
N VAL A 193 3.48 -10.19 19.92
CA VAL A 193 4.43 -10.61 20.97
C VAL A 193 5.46 -11.64 20.51
N VAL A 194 5.39 -12.10 19.24
CA VAL A 194 6.35 -13.08 18.70
C VAL A 194 7.56 -12.34 18.11
N THR A 195 7.40 -11.54 17.06
CA THR A 195 8.52 -10.75 16.48
C THR A 195 8.37 -9.24 16.61
N GLN A 196 7.28 -8.78 17.23
CA GLN A 196 7.08 -7.38 17.63
C GLN A 196 7.08 -6.42 16.45
N ASP A 197 8.10 -5.56 16.29
CA ASP A 197 8.16 -4.52 15.24
C ASP A 197 8.12 -5.10 13.82
N GLU A 198 8.69 -6.29 13.64
CA GLU A 198 8.70 -6.99 12.36
C GLU A 198 7.28 -7.38 11.90
N ASP A 199 6.41 -7.81 12.82
CA ASP A 199 5.01 -8.13 12.52
C ASP A 199 4.25 -6.89 12.03
N TYR A 200 4.43 -5.75 12.71
CA TYR A 200 3.80 -4.50 12.29
C TYR A 200 4.31 -4.04 10.92
N LEU A 201 5.62 -4.10 10.69
CA LEU A 201 6.24 -3.73 9.41
C LEU A 201 5.71 -4.58 8.27
N ASN A 202 5.60 -5.89 8.46
CA ASN A 202 5.06 -6.81 7.45
C ASN A 202 3.59 -6.55 7.15
N LEU A 203 2.77 -6.16 8.14
CA LEU A 203 1.38 -5.73 7.93
C LEU A 203 1.29 -4.40 7.18
N ILE A 204 2.06 -3.40 7.59
CA ILE A 204 2.05 -2.06 6.99
C ILE A 204 2.52 -2.10 5.53
N CYS A 205 3.56 -2.89 5.26
CA CYS A 205 4.21 -3.00 3.95
C CYS A 205 3.63 -4.13 3.10
N LYS A 206 2.56 -4.83 3.54
CA LYS A 206 1.92 -5.91 2.78
C LYS A 206 1.67 -5.47 1.33
N ASP A 207 2.03 -6.35 0.39
CA ASP A 207 1.99 -6.14 -1.07
C ASP A 207 2.90 -5.00 -1.64
N ASN A 208 3.59 -4.25 -0.77
CA ASN A 208 4.43 -3.12 -1.09
C ASN A 208 5.92 -3.34 -0.75
N VAL A 209 6.36 -4.60 -0.85
CA VAL A 209 7.77 -5.01 -0.67
C VAL A 209 8.45 -5.23 -2.03
N PHE A 210 9.68 -4.76 -2.16
CA PHE A 210 10.63 -5.20 -3.17
C PHE A 210 11.47 -6.34 -2.58
N TRP A 211 11.31 -7.56 -3.10
CA TRP A 211 12.01 -8.73 -2.58
C TRP A 211 13.47 -8.74 -3.03
N LEU A 212 14.38 -8.43 -2.10
CA LEU A 212 15.83 -8.52 -2.32
C LEU A 212 16.27 -9.98 -2.41
N GLU A 213 17.42 -10.22 -3.06
CA GLU A 213 18.07 -11.51 -3.02
C GLU A 213 18.50 -11.86 -1.59
N GLN A 214 18.37 -13.13 -1.20
CA GLN A 214 18.60 -13.57 0.19
C GLN A 214 20.04 -13.29 0.68
N GLN A 215 21.00 -13.17 -0.24
CA GLN A 215 22.39 -12.85 0.07
C GLN A 215 22.54 -11.50 0.80
N TRP A 216 21.60 -10.55 0.59
CA TRP A 216 21.55 -9.27 1.30
C TRP A 216 21.08 -9.37 2.75
N ASN A 217 20.52 -10.51 3.16
CA ASN A 217 20.22 -10.86 4.55
C ASN A 217 20.40 -12.38 4.74
N THR A 218 21.66 -12.81 4.82
CA THR A 218 22.01 -14.21 5.07
C THR A 218 21.86 -14.48 6.57
N GLU A 219 20.64 -14.82 6.99
CA GLU A 219 20.35 -15.21 8.37
C GLU A 219 21.13 -16.48 8.74
N VAL A 220 21.83 -16.45 9.89
CA VAL A 220 22.54 -17.63 10.44
C VAL A 220 21.52 -18.57 11.10
N TYR A 221 20.67 -19.16 10.27
CA TYR A 221 19.56 -20.02 10.65
C TYR A 221 19.27 -21.09 9.60
N GLY A 222 18.75 -22.24 10.06
CA GLY A 222 18.25 -23.29 9.18
C GLY A 222 19.26 -23.76 8.13
N ASN A 223 18.75 -23.98 6.92
CA ASN A 223 19.51 -24.36 5.75
C ASN A 223 19.76 -23.16 4.85
N ILE A 224 21.05 -22.89 4.56
CA ILE A 224 21.48 -21.87 3.59
C ILE A 224 21.86 -22.60 2.31
N THR A 225 21.20 -22.25 1.20
CA THR A 225 21.22 -23.03 -0.06
C THR A 225 22.19 -22.51 -1.12
N TYR A 226 22.98 -21.48 -0.77
CA TYR A 226 23.96 -20.83 -1.63
C TYR A 226 25.33 -20.82 -0.95
N ASP A 227 26.39 -20.67 -1.74
CA ASP A 227 27.77 -20.75 -1.25
C ASP A 227 28.15 -19.53 -0.41
N GLU A 228 29.03 -19.72 0.58
CA GLU A 228 29.54 -18.66 1.47
C GLU A 228 30.18 -17.49 0.69
N SER A 229 30.72 -17.75 -0.50
CA SER A 229 31.28 -16.72 -1.39
C SER A 229 30.24 -15.76 -1.97
N GLU A 230 28.96 -16.11 -1.92
CA GLU A 230 27.87 -15.27 -2.42
C GLU A 230 27.31 -14.33 -1.34
N PHE A 231 27.69 -14.51 -0.08
CA PHE A 231 27.15 -13.73 1.04
C PHE A 231 27.47 -12.24 0.86
N LYS A 232 26.45 -11.38 0.96
CA LYS A 232 26.61 -9.93 0.95
C LYS A 232 26.52 -9.36 2.37
N ILE A 233 25.57 -9.84 3.17
CA ILE A 233 25.44 -9.50 4.59
C ILE A 233 25.10 -10.77 5.37
N ILE A 234 25.89 -11.08 6.39
CA ILE A 234 25.60 -12.15 7.37
C ILE A 234 24.84 -11.52 8.53
N HIS A 235 23.74 -12.14 8.95
CA HIS A 235 22.90 -11.65 10.05
C HIS A 235 22.78 -12.72 11.14
N TYR A 236 23.36 -12.44 12.31
CA TYR A 236 23.43 -13.37 13.44
C TYR A 236 22.15 -13.32 14.28
N ILE A 237 21.04 -13.80 13.74
CA ILE A 237 19.71 -13.68 14.38
C ILE A 237 19.52 -14.61 15.60
N MET A 238 18.48 -14.34 16.38
CA MET A 238 18.10 -15.10 17.57
C MET A 238 19.30 -15.28 18.53
N VAL A 239 19.60 -16.51 18.93
CA VAL A 239 20.69 -16.86 19.87
C VAL A 239 22.00 -17.19 19.15
N SER A 240 22.06 -17.15 17.82
CA SER A 240 23.23 -17.53 17.02
C SER A 240 24.33 -16.47 17.08
N LYS A 241 24.89 -16.17 18.26
CA LYS A 241 25.84 -15.07 18.46
C LYS A 241 27.30 -15.56 18.50
N PRO A 242 28.21 -15.03 17.65
CA PRO A 242 29.62 -15.46 17.61
C PRO A 242 30.42 -15.07 18.86
N TRP A 243 29.89 -14.15 19.68
CA TRP A 243 30.43 -13.76 20.98
C TRP A 243 29.84 -14.53 22.17
N HIS A 244 28.91 -15.47 21.95
CA HIS A 244 28.40 -16.39 22.98
C HIS A 244 28.81 -17.85 22.71
N TYR A 245 28.96 -18.21 21.43
CA TYR A 245 29.23 -19.57 20.97
C TYR A 245 30.52 -19.66 20.14
N LYS A 246 31.48 -20.49 20.58
CA LYS A 246 32.77 -20.69 19.89
C LYS A 246 32.62 -21.39 18.53
N ASP A 247 31.58 -22.20 18.39
CA ASP A 247 31.22 -22.98 17.22
C ASP A 247 30.07 -22.35 16.42
N CYS A 248 29.75 -21.08 16.68
CA CYS A 248 28.78 -20.33 15.88
C CYS A 248 29.16 -20.38 14.38
N LYS A 249 28.19 -20.72 13.54
CA LYS A 249 28.39 -20.77 12.09
C LYS A 249 28.85 -19.41 11.56
N TYR A 250 29.85 -19.42 10.67
CA TYR A 250 30.42 -18.23 10.03
C TYR A 250 31.08 -17.21 10.98
N ALA A 251 31.30 -17.56 12.26
CA ALA A 251 31.90 -16.67 13.25
C ALA A 251 33.30 -16.15 12.84
N ASN A 252 34.01 -16.84 11.95
CA ASN A 252 35.28 -16.37 11.37
C ASN A 252 35.15 -15.00 10.71
N HIS A 253 34.02 -14.68 10.06
CA HIS A 253 33.79 -13.36 9.48
C HIS A 253 33.62 -12.27 10.54
N PHE A 254 32.83 -12.55 11.59
CA PHE A 254 32.69 -11.63 12.71
C PHE A 254 34.04 -11.34 13.38
N TRP A 255 34.78 -12.40 13.74
CA TRP A 255 36.07 -12.28 14.42
C TRP A 255 37.17 -11.67 13.55
N LYS A 256 37.06 -11.76 12.22
CA LYS A 256 37.97 -11.05 11.29
C LYS A 256 37.88 -9.54 11.52
N TYR A 257 36.68 -8.97 11.48
CA TYR A 257 36.49 -7.52 11.66
C TYR A 257 36.64 -7.09 13.12
N ALA A 258 36.16 -7.90 14.07
CA ALA A 258 36.26 -7.56 15.49
C ALA A 258 37.71 -7.30 15.92
N LYS A 259 38.68 -8.10 15.44
CA LYS A 259 40.12 -7.94 15.72
C LYS A 259 40.71 -6.60 15.30
N GLU A 260 40.07 -5.89 14.38
CA GLU A 260 40.51 -4.59 13.89
C GLU A 260 39.86 -3.42 14.64
N THR A 261 39.13 -3.69 15.73
CA THR A 261 38.38 -2.68 16.48
C THR A 261 38.86 -2.59 17.93
N ALA A 262 38.64 -1.43 18.57
CA ALA A 262 39.01 -1.21 19.96
C ALA A 262 38.18 -2.06 20.97
N VAL A 263 37.08 -2.68 20.51
CA VAL A 263 36.20 -3.51 21.33
C VAL A 263 36.54 -5.00 21.30
N TYR A 264 37.56 -5.41 20.53
CA TYR A 264 37.96 -6.82 20.39
C TYR A 264 38.15 -7.53 21.74
N ASP A 265 38.99 -6.96 22.61
CA ASP A 265 39.33 -7.56 23.90
C ASP A 265 38.11 -7.66 24.81
N GLU A 266 37.17 -6.73 24.71
CA GLU A 266 35.93 -6.74 25.48
C GLU A 266 35.00 -7.87 25.01
N ILE A 267 34.78 -7.98 23.70
CA ILE A 267 33.93 -9.02 23.12
C ILE A 267 34.55 -10.41 23.28
N SER A 268 35.88 -10.53 23.17
CA SER A 268 36.59 -11.80 23.40
C SER A 268 36.43 -12.27 24.85
N LYS A 269 36.48 -11.36 25.82
CA LYS A 269 36.21 -11.68 27.23
C LYS A 269 34.76 -12.08 27.46
N GLU A 270 33.81 -11.49 26.73
CA GLU A 270 32.42 -11.94 26.78
C GLU A 270 32.30 -13.40 26.33
N LEU A 271 32.88 -13.76 25.18
CA LEU A 271 32.89 -15.14 24.70
C LEU A 271 33.51 -16.13 25.70
N GLU A 272 34.62 -15.73 26.35
CA GLU A 272 35.30 -16.56 27.34
C GLU A 272 34.52 -16.70 28.65
N SER A 273 33.79 -15.67 29.05
CA SER A 273 33.07 -15.62 30.33
C SER A 273 31.60 -16.04 30.24
N TYR A 274 31.04 -16.16 29.02
CA TYR A 274 29.68 -16.62 28.81
C TYR A 274 29.51 -18.06 29.33
N THR A 275 28.61 -18.27 30.29
CA THR A 275 28.52 -19.54 31.03
C THR A 275 27.59 -20.54 30.37
N ASP A 276 27.70 -21.82 30.76
CA ASP A 276 26.80 -22.87 30.27
C ASP A 276 25.35 -22.64 30.74
N GLU A 277 25.15 -22.02 31.90
CA GLU A 277 23.83 -21.59 32.36
C GLU A 277 23.24 -20.49 31.45
N GLN A 278 24.04 -19.54 30.97
CA GLN A 278 23.57 -18.51 30.04
C GLN A 278 23.22 -19.12 28.67
N ARG A 279 24.05 -20.03 28.15
CA ARG A 279 23.71 -20.79 26.92
C ARG A 279 22.47 -21.66 27.09
N LYS A 280 22.24 -22.19 28.29
CA LYS A 280 21.00 -22.89 28.59
C LYS A 280 19.81 -21.93 28.56
N GLU A 281 19.93 -20.75 29.16
CA GLU A 281 18.90 -19.72 29.15
C GLU A 281 18.57 -19.25 27.71
N ASP A 282 19.56 -19.14 26.84
CA ASP A 282 19.36 -18.88 25.41
C ASP A 282 18.46 -19.94 24.77
N ASN A 283 18.76 -21.24 24.98
CA ASN A 283 17.93 -22.33 24.47
C ASN A 283 16.52 -22.31 25.07
N ASP A 284 16.42 -22.11 26.38
CA ASP A 284 15.13 -21.98 27.08
C ASP A 284 14.33 -20.78 26.54
N SER A 285 15.00 -19.71 26.08
CA SER A 285 14.36 -18.55 25.45
C SER A 285 13.78 -18.86 24.07
N CYS A 286 14.48 -19.65 23.26
CA CYS A 286 13.97 -20.16 21.98
C CYS A 286 12.72 -21.02 22.19
N ASP A 287 12.75 -21.91 23.19
CA ASP A 287 11.60 -22.75 23.55
C ASP A 287 10.41 -21.90 24.01
N ARG A 288 10.64 -20.86 24.82
CA ARG A 288 9.58 -19.91 25.21
C ARG A 288 9.00 -19.19 24.01
N LEU A 289 9.82 -18.70 23.08
CA LEU A 289 9.34 -18.04 21.86
C LEU A 289 8.50 -18.99 21.00
N TYR A 290 8.93 -20.24 20.87
CA TYR A 290 8.18 -21.28 20.18
C TYR A 290 6.81 -21.53 20.84
N GLN A 291 6.76 -21.62 22.17
CA GLN A 291 5.48 -21.73 22.91
C GLN A 291 4.60 -20.48 22.76
N THR A 292 5.19 -19.28 22.73
CA THR A 292 4.44 -18.03 22.46
C THR A 292 3.76 -18.08 21.10
N ALA A 293 4.46 -18.52 20.05
CA ALA A 293 3.87 -18.68 18.72
C ALA A 293 2.70 -19.68 18.72
N LEU A 294 2.85 -20.84 19.36
CA LEU A 294 1.76 -21.82 19.51
C LEU A 294 0.55 -21.24 20.25
N ASN A 295 0.78 -20.48 21.32
CA ASN A 295 -0.28 -19.85 22.09
C ASN A 295 -1.03 -18.80 21.27
N GLU A 296 -0.32 -17.97 20.50
CA GLU A 296 -0.96 -16.97 19.63
C GLU A 296 -1.71 -17.61 18.45
N ILE A 297 -1.24 -18.74 17.90
CA ILE A 297 -1.98 -19.53 16.91
C ILE A 297 -3.29 -20.06 17.50
N ALA A 298 -3.24 -20.60 18.72
CA ALA A 298 -4.40 -21.21 19.38
C ALA A 298 -5.42 -20.19 19.93
N LYS A 299 -5.06 -18.90 19.95
CA LYS A 299 -5.87 -17.83 20.53
C LYS A 299 -7.07 -17.50 19.64
N GLU A 300 -8.27 -17.71 20.17
CA GLU A 300 -9.52 -17.46 19.42
C GLU A 300 -9.63 -16.00 18.94
N ASN A 301 -9.17 -15.05 19.75
CA ASN A 301 -9.16 -13.62 19.45
C ASN A 301 -7.78 -13.12 18.96
N ASN A 302 -7.07 -13.94 18.19
CA ASN A 302 -5.87 -13.47 17.49
C ASN A 302 -6.21 -12.40 16.43
N TYR A 303 -5.21 -11.69 15.92
CA TYR A 303 -5.41 -10.54 15.03
C TYR A 303 -6.27 -10.86 13.80
N LEU A 304 -5.91 -11.90 13.04
CA LEU A 304 -6.65 -12.32 11.86
C LEU A 304 -8.08 -12.74 12.19
N ASN A 305 -8.31 -13.43 13.31
CA ASN A 305 -9.67 -13.81 13.73
C ASN A 305 -10.51 -12.59 14.15
N LEU A 306 -9.90 -11.59 14.78
CA LEU A 306 -10.58 -10.33 15.12
C LEU A 306 -10.98 -9.56 13.86
N LEU A 307 -10.11 -9.52 12.84
CA LEU A 307 -10.44 -8.97 11.52
C LEU A 307 -11.54 -9.77 10.84
N ASN A 308 -11.40 -11.10 10.78
CA ASN A 308 -12.34 -12.00 10.11
C ASN A 308 -13.70 -12.16 10.82
N SER A 309 -13.83 -11.66 12.04
CA SER A 309 -15.12 -11.56 12.74
C SER A 309 -15.74 -10.17 12.59
N GLY A 310 -15.05 -9.22 11.97
CA GLY A 310 -15.43 -7.81 11.92
C GLY A 310 -15.41 -7.11 13.28
N MET A 311 -14.85 -7.76 14.32
CA MET A 311 -14.63 -7.15 15.64
C MET A 311 -13.49 -6.14 15.60
N LEU A 312 -12.50 -6.37 14.75
CA LEU A 312 -11.51 -5.39 14.34
C LEU A 312 -11.84 -4.95 12.92
N LYS A 313 -11.96 -3.63 12.73
CA LYS A 313 -12.19 -3.00 11.43
C LYS A 313 -11.11 -1.97 11.22
N SER A 314 -10.63 -1.87 9.98
CA SER A 314 -9.67 -0.85 9.57
C SER A 314 -10.15 0.53 9.99
N ARG A 315 -9.36 1.22 10.83
CA ARG A 315 -9.68 2.56 11.33
C ARG A 315 -9.75 3.57 10.19
N ASP A 316 -8.89 3.45 9.19
CA ASP A 316 -8.93 4.25 7.96
C ASP A 316 -10.31 4.18 7.30
N ARG A 317 -10.87 2.96 7.17
CA ARG A 317 -12.22 2.77 6.61
C ARG A 317 -13.32 3.32 7.52
N ILE A 318 -13.18 3.20 8.84
CA ILE A 318 -14.09 3.84 9.80
C ILE A 318 -14.05 5.37 9.65
N GLU A 319 -12.87 5.97 9.51
CA GLU A 319 -12.71 7.41 9.31
C GLU A 319 -13.35 7.85 7.99
N VAL A 320 -13.16 7.09 6.91
CA VAL A 320 -13.83 7.33 5.62
C VAL A 320 -15.35 7.31 5.78
N LEU A 321 -15.92 6.33 6.49
CA LEU A 321 -17.36 6.30 6.79
C LEU A 321 -17.82 7.52 7.61
N GLY A 322 -17.01 7.95 8.58
CA GLY A 322 -17.26 9.17 9.36
C GLY A 322 -17.24 10.44 8.50
N LYS A 323 -16.28 10.56 7.57
CA LYS A 323 -16.20 11.67 6.60
C LYS A 323 -17.40 11.68 5.66
N ILE A 324 -17.82 10.51 5.16
CA ILE A 324 -19.03 10.37 4.34
C ILE A 324 -20.25 10.91 5.10
N ALA A 325 -20.47 10.45 6.32
CA ALA A 325 -21.61 10.89 7.15
C ALA A 325 -21.59 12.40 7.39
N LYS A 326 -20.41 12.97 7.68
CA LYS A 326 -20.24 14.42 7.84
C LYS A 326 -20.58 15.17 6.55
N LEU A 327 -20.01 14.78 5.41
CA LEU A 327 -20.25 15.44 4.13
C LEU A 327 -21.72 15.34 3.70
N GLU A 328 -22.37 14.20 3.94
CA GLU A 328 -23.82 14.04 3.70
C GLU A 328 -24.65 14.97 4.59
N SER A 329 -24.29 15.11 5.88
CA SER A 329 -24.98 16.03 6.80
C SER A 329 -24.80 17.50 6.40
N GLU A 330 -23.65 17.85 5.81
CA GLU A 330 -23.35 19.18 5.27
C GLU A 330 -23.97 19.42 3.87
N GLY A 331 -24.58 18.39 3.25
CA GLY A 331 -25.12 18.47 1.88
C GLY A 331 -24.04 18.57 0.79
N ARG A 332 -22.78 18.20 1.09
CA ARG A 332 -21.61 18.35 0.21
C ARG A 332 -21.26 17.05 -0.50
N PHE A 333 -22.07 16.68 -1.48
CA PHE A 333 -21.99 15.38 -2.16
C PHE A 333 -20.86 15.24 -3.21
N ASP A 334 -20.25 16.33 -3.66
CA ASP A 334 -19.28 16.35 -4.76
C ASP A 334 -17.82 16.39 -4.32
N VAL A 335 -17.57 16.23 -3.02
CA VAL A 335 -16.24 16.22 -2.41
C VAL A 335 -15.81 14.77 -2.19
N ASP A 336 -14.56 14.44 -2.53
CA ASP A 336 -14.01 13.13 -2.21
C ASP A 336 -13.70 12.97 -0.74
N VAL A 337 -13.85 11.74 -0.28
CA VAL A 337 -13.63 11.35 1.12
C VAL A 337 -12.19 10.89 1.36
N GLU A 338 -11.50 10.49 0.30
CA GLU A 338 -10.08 10.10 0.28
C GLU A 338 -9.26 11.22 -0.39
N GLU A 339 -8.06 11.48 0.12
CA GLU A 339 -7.18 12.54 -0.40
C GLU A 339 -6.35 12.02 -1.58
N ASP A 340 -6.54 12.62 -2.75
CA ASP A 340 -5.71 12.33 -3.93
C ASP A 340 -4.39 13.13 -3.88
N PRO A 341 -3.24 12.52 -4.25
CA PRO A 341 -1.99 13.26 -4.37
C PRO A 341 -2.09 14.36 -5.45
N PRO A 342 -1.26 15.41 -5.35
CA PRO A 342 -1.28 16.51 -6.30
C PRO A 342 -1.12 16.01 -7.75
N THR A 343 -1.97 16.51 -8.64
CA THR A 343 -2.04 16.04 -10.02
C THR A 343 -1.09 16.82 -10.92
N LYS A 344 -0.29 16.11 -11.72
CA LYS A 344 0.46 16.74 -12.82
C LYS A 344 -0.48 17.14 -13.95
N GLU A 345 -0.34 18.35 -14.47
CA GLU A 345 -1.13 18.83 -15.61
C GLU A 345 -0.91 17.94 -16.86
N LEU A 346 -1.99 17.58 -17.54
CA LEU A 346 -1.98 16.77 -18.77
C LEU A 346 -1.98 17.66 -20.02
N LEU A 347 -0.90 17.63 -20.79
CA LEU A 347 -0.78 18.43 -22.02
C LEU A 347 -1.41 17.75 -23.24
N PRO A 348 -1.81 18.50 -24.28
CA PRO A 348 -2.48 17.95 -25.45
C PRO A 348 -1.68 16.86 -26.18
N GLU A 349 -0.36 16.95 -26.19
CA GLU A 349 0.59 16.01 -26.81
C GLU A 349 0.68 14.66 -26.07
N ASP A 350 0.39 14.64 -24.77
CA ASP A 350 0.53 13.47 -23.89
C ASP A 350 -0.64 12.48 -24.00
N ILE A 351 -1.71 12.87 -24.69
CA ILE A 351 -2.95 12.09 -24.79
C ILE A 351 -3.36 11.78 -26.24
N ASP A 352 -3.67 10.51 -26.49
CA ASP A 352 -4.29 10.01 -27.72
C ASP A 352 -5.62 9.35 -27.37
N TYR A 353 -6.67 10.17 -27.22
CA TYR A 353 -8.02 9.74 -26.85
C TYR A 353 -8.58 8.68 -27.80
N LEU A 354 -8.41 8.88 -29.11
CA LEU A 354 -8.98 8.02 -30.15
C LEU A 354 -8.11 6.80 -30.48
N LYS A 355 -6.92 6.67 -29.86
CA LYS A 355 -5.93 5.61 -30.08
C LYS A 355 -5.65 5.40 -31.58
N LYS A 356 -5.45 6.50 -32.32
CA LYS A 356 -5.28 6.44 -33.78
C LYS A 356 -3.98 5.74 -34.19
N LYS A 357 -2.92 5.86 -33.38
CA LYS A 357 -1.59 5.30 -33.67
C LYS A 357 -1.60 3.76 -33.61
N PHE A 358 -0.94 3.09 -34.57
CA PHE A 358 -0.85 1.62 -34.62
C PHE A 358 -0.27 1.01 -33.34
N LYS A 359 0.81 1.62 -32.81
CA LYS A 359 1.43 1.21 -31.54
C LYS A 359 0.44 1.28 -30.37
N SER A 360 -0.41 2.31 -30.32
CA SER A 360 -1.45 2.46 -29.29
C SER A 360 -2.48 1.32 -29.37
N LYS A 361 -2.93 0.95 -30.57
CA LYS A 361 -3.90 -0.15 -30.76
C LYS A 361 -3.34 -1.50 -30.30
N LEU A 362 -2.09 -1.80 -30.63
CA LEU A 362 -1.44 -3.04 -30.20
C LEU A 362 -1.30 -3.08 -28.67
N LYS A 363 -0.86 -1.97 -28.06
CA LYS A 363 -0.72 -1.85 -26.61
C LYS A 363 -2.06 -2.02 -25.90
N THR A 364 -3.12 -1.35 -26.36
CA THR A 364 -4.49 -1.54 -25.86
C THR A 364 -4.92 -3.00 -25.91
N LYS A 365 -4.72 -3.71 -27.02
CA LYS A 365 -5.09 -5.12 -27.14
C LYS A 365 -4.36 -6.01 -26.12
N LEU A 366 -3.06 -5.78 -25.88
CA LEU A 366 -2.30 -6.50 -24.87
C LEU A 366 -2.80 -6.16 -23.47
N THR A 367 -2.97 -4.88 -23.15
CA THR A 367 -3.45 -4.43 -21.83
C THR A 367 -4.83 -4.99 -21.50
N TYR A 368 -5.74 -5.11 -22.47
CA TYR A 368 -7.05 -5.74 -22.25
C TYR A 368 -6.96 -7.20 -21.80
N ARG A 369 -5.99 -7.97 -22.31
CA ARG A 369 -5.78 -9.35 -21.84
C ARG A 369 -5.34 -9.38 -20.38
N ILE A 370 -4.44 -8.47 -20.02
CA ILE A 370 -3.94 -8.34 -18.64
C ILE A 370 -5.08 -7.90 -17.72
N ALA A 371 -5.84 -6.86 -18.10
CA ALA A 371 -6.99 -6.37 -17.36
C ALA A 371 -8.05 -7.45 -17.15
N ARG A 372 -8.32 -8.28 -18.17
CA ARG A 372 -9.25 -9.40 -18.06
C ARG A 372 -8.74 -10.49 -17.12
N SER A 373 -7.46 -10.84 -17.19
CA SER A 373 -6.87 -11.80 -16.26
C SER A 373 -6.96 -11.32 -14.81
N TYR A 374 -6.70 -10.03 -14.58
CA TYR A 374 -6.84 -9.40 -13.27
C TYR A 374 -8.29 -9.42 -12.78
N MET A 375 -9.24 -9.01 -13.62
CA MET A 375 -10.67 -9.05 -13.29
C MET A 375 -11.16 -10.48 -12.99
N ASN A 376 -10.73 -11.47 -13.76
CA ASN A 376 -11.09 -12.87 -13.51
C ASN A 376 -10.54 -13.36 -12.16
N ASN A 377 -9.29 -13.03 -11.83
CA ASN A 377 -8.72 -13.37 -10.53
C ASN A 377 -9.49 -12.72 -9.37
N MET A 378 -9.97 -11.49 -9.54
CA MET A 378 -10.82 -10.84 -8.54
C MET A 378 -12.16 -11.53 -8.34
N LEU A 379 -12.79 -12.00 -9.43
CA LEU A 379 -14.04 -12.76 -9.37
C LEU A 379 -13.81 -14.13 -8.71
N GLU A 380 -12.74 -14.84 -9.09
CA GLU A 380 -12.38 -16.15 -8.55
C GLU A 380 -12.08 -16.08 -7.04
N ASN A 381 -11.40 -15.02 -6.60
CA ASN A 381 -11.05 -14.81 -5.19
C ASN A 381 -12.13 -14.04 -4.40
N LYS A 382 -13.33 -13.87 -4.97
CA LYS A 382 -14.44 -13.13 -4.34
C LYS A 382 -14.08 -11.71 -3.86
N LYS A 383 -13.10 -11.04 -4.49
CA LYS A 383 -12.77 -9.62 -4.25
C LYS A 383 -13.71 -8.67 -5.00
N LEU A 384 -14.37 -9.17 -6.04
CA LEU A 384 -15.51 -8.54 -6.71
C LEU A 384 -16.58 -9.62 -6.89
N ILE A 385 -17.82 -9.33 -6.51
CA ILE A 385 -18.93 -10.28 -6.66
C ILE A 385 -20.03 -9.59 -7.46
N ILE A 386 -20.37 -10.13 -8.63
CA ILE A 386 -21.54 -9.69 -9.39
C ILE A 386 -22.66 -10.70 -9.13
N HIS A 387 -23.67 -10.29 -8.38
CA HIS A 387 -24.83 -11.10 -8.04
C HIS A 387 -25.78 -11.24 -9.23
N ASP A 388 -26.14 -10.11 -9.87
CA ASP A 388 -27.12 -10.09 -10.96
C ASP A 388 -26.95 -8.84 -11.85
N ILE A 389 -27.43 -8.93 -13.10
CA ILE A 389 -27.48 -7.83 -14.06
C ILE A 389 -28.91 -7.72 -14.61
N LYS A 390 -29.64 -6.72 -14.12
CA LYS A 390 -31.05 -6.50 -14.44
C LYS A 390 -31.20 -5.47 -15.56
N GLY A 391 -32.06 -5.74 -16.53
CA GLY A 391 -32.35 -4.80 -17.62
C GLY A 391 -31.31 -4.80 -18.75
N ILE A 392 -30.52 -5.86 -18.88
CA ILE A 392 -29.44 -5.97 -19.88
C ILE A 392 -29.93 -5.78 -21.33
N GLU A 393 -31.20 -6.07 -21.59
CA GLU A 393 -31.86 -5.81 -22.88
C GLU A 393 -31.83 -4.33 -23.26
N ASN A 394 -31.90 -3.41 -22.30
CA ASN A 394 -31.82 -1.97 -22.56
C ASN A 394 -30.46 -1.57 -23.13
N PHE A 395 -29.38 -2.16 -22.62
CA PHE A 395 -28.03 -1.98 -23.17
C PHE A 395 -27.91 -2.65 -24.54
N LYS A 396 -28.32 -3.91 -24.64
CA LYS A 396 -28.27 -4.70 -25.88
C LYS A 396 -29.01 -4.02 -27.03
N ASN A 397 -30.12 -3.33 -26.76
CA ASN A 397 -30.96 -2.71 -27.78
C ASN A 397 -30.49 -1.30 -28.21
N LEU A 398 -29.38 -0.78 -27.66
CA LEU A 398 -28.81 0.49 -28.14
C LEU A 398 -28.36 0.39 -29.60
N ASN A 399 -28.87 1.30 -30.43
CA ASN A 399 -28.60 1.37 -31.86
C ASN A 399 -27.68 2.55 -32.27
N SER A 400 -27.43 3.50 -31.37
CA SER A 400 -26.51 4.61 -31.53
C SER A 400 -25.40 4.57 -30.47
N GLY A 401 -24.45 5.51 -30.55
CA GLY A 401 -23.60 5.79 -29.40
C GLY A 401 -24.45 6.27 -28.23
N ALA A 402 -23.92 6.18 -27.02
CA ALA A 402 -24.65 6.55 -25.81
C ALA A 402 -23.70 6.98 -24.69
N ILE A 403 -24.19 7.88 -23.84
CA ILE A 403 -23.59 8.12 -22.54
C ILE A 403 -24.15 7.07 -21.58
N ILE A 404 -23.28 6.33 -20.91
CA ILE A 404 -23.65 5.38 -19.85
C ILE A 404 -23.37 6.08 -18.52
N THR A 405 -24.36 6.21 -17.65
CA THR A 405 -24.17 6.79 -16.32
C THR A 405 -24.17 5.70 -15.26
N CYS A 406 -23.36 5.84 -14.22
CA CYS A 406 -23.34 4.93 -13.07
C CYS A 406 -23.04 5.69 -11.77
N ASN A 407 -23.53 5.22 -10.62
CA ASN A 407 -23.10 5.70 -9.31
C ASN A 407 -21.66 5.27 -9.03
N HIS A 408 -20.94 6.00 -8.17
CA HIS A 408 -19.53 5.74 -7.90
C HIS A 408 -19.25 5.60 -6.39
N PHE A 409 -18.91 4.37 -5.99
CA PHE A 409 -18.63 4.02 -4.61
C PHE A 409 -17.42 3.09 -4.46
N ASN A 410 -16.85 2.56 -5.54
CA ASN A 410 -15.65 1.76 -5.48
C ASN A 410 -14.82 1.89 -6.78
N ALA A 411 -13.50 1.75 -6.70
CA ALA A 411 -12.63 1.70 -7.87
C ALA A 411 -13.04 0.56 -8.85
N LEU A 412 -13.70 -0.47 -8.33
CA LEU A 412 -14.15 -1.65 -9.06
C LEU A 412 -15.44 -1.46 -9.87
N ASP A 413 -16.18 -0.36 -9.67
CA ASP A 413 -17.42 -0.06 -10.40
C ASP A 413 -17.20 -0.08 -11.93
N SER A 414 -16.01 0.35 -12.34
CA SER A 414 -15.58 0.37 -13.74
C SER A 414 -15.46 -1.03 -14.34
N PHE A 415 -15.00 -2.00 -13.55
CA PHE A 415 -14.95 -3.42 -13.95
C PHE A 415 -16.35 -4.04 -13.95
N ALA A 416 -17.20 -3.73 -12.97
CA ALA A 416 -18.59 -4.16 -12.96
C ALA A 416 -19.33 -3.71 -14.24
N MET A 417 -19.16 -2.44 -14.63
CA MET A 417 -19.71 -1.93 -15.89
C MET A 417 -19.04 -2.55 -17.14
N GLN A 418 -17.78 -3.00 -17.05
CA GLN A 418 -17.15 -3.76 -18.13
C GLN A 418 -17.87 -5.09 -18.36
N ILE A 419 -18.23 -5.79 -17.27
CA ILE A 419 -18.95 -7.07 -17.32
C ILE A 419 -20.33 -6.86 -17.97
N ALA A 420 -21.10 -5.88 -17.49
CA ALA A 420 -22.40 -5.54 -18.10
C ALA A 420 -22.28 -5.19 -19.60
N TYR A 421 -21.26 -4.43 -19.99
CA TYR A 421 -20.99 -4.13 -21.39
C TYR A 421 -20.68 -5.39 -22.21
N GLU A 422 -19.85 -6.30 -21.69
CA GLU A 422 -19.50 -7.55 -22.39
C GLU A 422 -20.71 -8.49 -22.54
N GLU A 423 -21.58 -8.55 -21.53
CA GLU A 423 -22.82 -9.31 -21.56
C GLU A 423 -23.88 -8.74 -22.50
N SER A 424 -23.89 -7.41 -22.73
CA SER A 424 -24.81 -6.77 -23.67
C SER A 424 -24.66 -7.29 -25.11
N GLY A 425 -23.52 -7.88 -25.45
CA GLY A 425 -23.22 -8.43 -26.77
C GLY A 425 -22.86 -7.38 -27.83
N GLN A 426 -22.68 -6.11 -27.46
CA GLN A 426 -22.34 -4.99 -28.35
C GLN A 426 -20.86 -4.99 -28.81
N LYS A 427 -20.35 -6.15 -29.25
CA LYS A 427 -18.91 -6.42 -29.54
C LYS A 427 -18.28 -5.53 -30.62
N ASN A 428 -19.10 -4.89 -31.47
CA ASN A 428 -18.63 -4.03 -32.56
C ASN A 428 -18.43 -2.57 -32.15
N ARG A 429 -18.93 -2.18 -30.97
CA ARG A 429 -18.75 -0.86 -30.39
C ARG A 429 -17.59 -0.94 -29.39
N LYS A 430 -17.07 0.21 -28.97
CA LYS A 430 -16.07 0.32 -27.91
C LYS A 430 -16.68 0.98 -26.69
N PHE A 431 -16.16 0.62 -25.52
CA PHE A 431 -16.60 1.16 -24.25
C PHE A 431 -15.50 2.01 -23.63
N TYR A 432 -15.68 3.33 -23.70
CA TYR A 432 -14.77 4.32 -23.16
C TYR A 432 -15.22 4.77 -21.78
N ARG A 433 -14.30 5.35 -21.00
CA ARG A 433 -14.57 5.77 -19.62
C ARG A 433 -13.94 7.12 -19.32
N VAL A 434 -14.71 8.05 -18.78
CA VAL A 434 -14.14 9.30 -18.27
C VAL A 434 -13.46 9.04 -16.93
N ILE A 435 -12.23 9.53 -16.78
CA ILE A 435 -11.45 9.44 -15.54
C ILE A 435 -10.94 10.82 -15.13
N ARG A 436 -10.48 10.96 -13.88
CA ARG A 436 -9.81 12.18 -13.43
C ARG A 436 -8.43 12.31 -14.08
N GLU A 437 -7.91 13.53 -14.11
CA GLU A 437 -6.58 13.84 -14.65
C GLU A 437 -5.48 13.05 -13.93
N GLY A 438 -5.49 13.08 -12.59
CA GLY A 438 -4.53 12.36 -11.74
C GLY A 438 -4.48 10.86 -11.99
N ASN A 439 -5.62 10.23 -12.30
CA ASN A 439 -5.67 8.80 -12.63
C ASN A 439 -4.82 8.45 -13.85
N TYR A 440 -4.66 9.38 -14.79
CA TYR A 440 -3.85 9.18 -15.98
C TYR A 440 -2.37 9.51 -15.76
N THR A 441 -2.08 10.57 -14.99
CA THR A 441 -0.74 11.14 -14.85
C THR A 441 0.06 10.58 -13.69
N ASN A 442 -0.59 10.27 -12.57
CA ASN A 442 0.10 9.97 -11.31
C ASN A 442 0.31 8.46 -11.12
N PHE A 443 -0.56 7.60 -11.67
CA PHE A 443 -0.40 6.16 -11.52
C PHE A 443 0.77 5.62 -12.35
N SER A 444 1.69 4.94 -11.68
CA SER A 444 2.78 4.16 -12.25
C SER A 444 2.38 2.69 -12.44
N GLY A 445 3.31 1.84 -12.90
CA GLY A 445 3.15 0.39 -12.90
C GLY A 445 1.90 -0.16 -13.60
N PHE A 446 1.26 -1.15 -12.97
CA PHE A 446 0.08 -1.86 -13.49
C PHE A 446 -1.13 -0.94 -13.68
N TYR A 447 -1.53 -0.19 -12.65
CA TYR A 447 -2.69 0.71 -12.73
C TYR A 447 -2.45 1.82 -13.74
N GLY A 448 -1.25 2.39 -13.80
CA GLY A 448 -0.87 3.34 -14.83
C GLY A 448 -0.94 2.77 -16.24
N LEU A 449 -0.57 1.49 -16.42
CA LEU A 449 -0.74 0.79 -17.69
C LEU A 449 -2.22 0.67 -18.07
N LEU A 450 -3.11 0.31 -17.14
CA LEU A 450 -4.55 0.25 -17.39
C LEU A 450 -5.10 1.64 -17.76
N MET A 451 -4.84 2.64 -16.91
CA MET A 451 -5.35 4.00 -17.06
C MET A 451 -4.88 4.68 -18.34
N ARG A 452 -3.75 4.27 -18.93
CA ARG A 452 -3.27 4.83 -20.21
C ARG A 452 -3.73 4.06 -21.45
N ASN A 453 -4.17 2.80 -21.32
CA ASN A 453 -4.34 1.91 -22.48
C ASN A 453 -5.72 1.24 -22.60
N CYS A 454 -6.60 1.33 -21.61
CA CYS A 454 -7.95 0.73 -21.62
C CYS A 454 -9.07 1.73 -21.95
N TYR A 455 -8.99 2.39 -23.13
CA TYR A 455 -10.01 3.32 -23.64
C TYR A 455 -10.51 4.38 -22.63
N THR A 456 -9.59 4.90 -21.84
CA THR A 456 -9.83 5.97 -20.88
C THR A 456 -9.82 7.35 -21.54
N PHE A 457 -10.62 8.25 -20.97
CA PHE A 457 -10.79 9.64 -21.36
C PHE A 457 -10.54 10.52 -20.12
N PRO A 458 -9.29 10.87 -19.80
CA PRO A 458 -9.01 11.78 -18.69
C PRO A 458 -9.63 13.15 -18.92
N LEU A 459 -10.21 13.73 -17.87
CA LEU A 459 -10.44 15.17 -17.81
C LEU A 459 -9.08 15.88 -17.69
N SER A 460 -9.06 17.19 -17.94
CA SER A 460 -7.86 17.99 -17.77
C SER A 460 -8.17 19.39 -17.25
N SER A 461 -7.27 19.90 -16.42
CA SER A 461 -7.21 21.31 -16.02
C SER A 461 -6.75 22.21 -17.18
N ASN A 462 -6.05 21.66 -18.16
CA ASN A 462 -5.58 22.36 -19.35
C ASN A 462 -6.71 22.59 -20.37
N LYS A 463 -6.91 23.85 -20.78
CA LYS A 463 -8.00 24.24 -21.69
C LYS A 463 -7.88 23.63 -23.09
N ASP A 464 -6.67 23.52 -23.63
CA ASP A 464 -6.45 22.96 -24.96
C ASP A 464 -6.65 21.44 -24.96
N THR A 465 -6.21 20.76 -23.91
CA THR A 465 -6.48 19.34 -23.68
C THR A 465 -7.99 19.09 -23.55
N MET A 466 -8.72 19.96 -22.85
CA MET A 466 -10.18 19.89 -22.76
C MET A 466 -10.89 20.12 -24.10
N LYS A 467 -10.41 21.04 -24.94
CA LYS A 467 -10.94 21.20 -26.30
C LYS A 467 -10.79 19.91 -27.11
N LYS A 468 -9.62 19.28 -27.04
CA LYS A 468 -9.33 17.99 -27.69
C LYS A 468 -10.18 16.84 -27.12
N PHE A 469 -10.44 16.84 -25.81
CA PHE A 469 -11.36 15.92 -25.14
C PHE A 469 -12.75 16.01 -25.79
N PHE A 470 -13.29 17.22 -25.91
CA PHE A 470 -14.61 17.46 -26.50
C PHE A 470 -14.71 16.96 -27.94
N GLU A 471 -13.78 17.35 -28.81
CA GLU A 471 -13.76 16.90 -30.21
C GLU A 471 -13.66 15.36 -30.33
N SER A 472 -12.87 14.74 -29.46
CA SER A 472 -12.70 13.28 -29.44
C SER A 472 -13.94 12.57 -28.91
N LEU A 473 -14.61 13.12 -27.90
CA LEU A 473 -15.82 12.56 -27.31
C LEU A 473 -16.99 12.57 -28.30
N ASP A 474 -17.18 13.67 -29.03
CA ASP A 474 -18.19 13.73 -30.10
C ASP A 474 -17.92 12.67 -31.17
N THR A 475 -16.65 12.52 -31.58
CA THR A 475 -16.25 11.52 -32.56
C THR A 475 -16.56 10.09 -32.08
N VAL A 476 -16.29 9.78 -30.80
CA VAL A 476 -16.60 8.48 -30.19
C VAL A 476 -18.11 8.20 -30.28
N LEU A 477 -18.93 9.13 -29.81
CA LEU A 477 -20.39 8.95 -29.76
C LEU A 477 -21.01 8.88 -31.16
N GLN A 478 -20.54 9.70 -32.10
CA GLN A 478 -21.00 9.67 -33.50
C GLN A 478 -20.62 8.38 -34.23
N ASN A 479 -19.49 7.75 -33.88
CA ASN A 479 -19.10 6.45 -34.41
C ASN A 479 -19.94 5.29 -33.85
N GLY A 480 -20.85 5.57 -32.92
CA GLY A 480 -21.68 4.56 -32.28
C GLY A 480 -21.08 3.97 -31.01
N ASP A 481 -19.94 4.46 -30.54
CA ASP A 481 -19.29 3.93 -29.34
C ASP A 481 -19.94 4.49 -28.05
N PHE A 482 -19.61 3.90 -26.91
CA PHE A 482 -20.20 4.20 -25.61
C PHE A 482 -19.21 4.93 -24.70
N MET A 483 -19.72 5.81 -23.84
CA MET A 483 -18.92 6.56 -22.87
C MET A 483 -19.50 6.44 -21.47
N LEU A 484 -18.79 5.77 -20.57
CA LEU A 484 -19.12 5.70 -19.14
C LEU A 484 -18.71 6.97 -18.42
N ILE A 485 -19.64 7.53 -17.64
CA ILE A 485 -19.44 8.71 -16.81
C ILE A 485 -20.10 8.49 -15.45
N TYR A 486 -19.42 8.90 -14.39
CA TYR A 486 -19.98 8.91 -13.04
C TYR A 486 -20.48 10.33 -12.72
N PRO A 487 -21.78 10.64 -12.93
CA PRO A 487 -22.30 11.99 -12.78
C PRO A 487 -22.33 12.51 -11.34
N GLU A 488 -21.99 11.67 -10.36
CA GLU A 488 -21.82 12.04 -8.95
C GLU A 488 -20.48 12.75 -8.66
N GLN A 489 -19.51 12.67 -9.58
CA GLN A 489 -18.12 13.19 -9.51
C GLN A 489 -17.22 12.56 -8.44
N SER A 490 -17.68 12.50 -7.20
CA SER A 490 -16.93 11.92 -6.08
C SER A 490 -17.24 10.44 -5.90
N MET A 491 -16.24 9.69 -5.43
CA MET A 491 -16.38 8.28 -5.06
C MET A 491 -16.54 8.19 -3.54
N TRP A 492 -17.66 7.65 -3.06
CA TRP A 492 -17.89 7.47 -1.63
C TRP A 492 -17.97 5.98 -1.30
N TRP A 493 -16.95 5.48 -0.60
CA TRP A 493 -16.79 4.05 -0.33
C TRP A 493 -18.04 3.42 0.28
N ASN A 494 -18.57 2.39 -0.39
CA ASN A 494 -19.79 1.64 0.00
C ASN A 494 -21.05 2.51 0.26
N TYR A 495 -21.11 3.72 -0.30
CA TYR A 495 -22.28 4.59 -0.15
C TYR A 495 -23.43 4.13 -1.06
N LYS A 496 -24.55 3.72 -0.45
CA LYS A 496 -25.67 3.07 -1.15
C LYS A 496 -26.64 4.03 -1.85
N LYS A 497 -26.76 5.27 -1.35
CA LYS A 497 -27.76 6.23 -1.85
C LYS A 497 -27.28 6.86 -3.17
N PRO A 498 -28.17 7.08 -4.15
CA PRO A 498 -27.82 7.91 -5.30
C PRO A 498 -27.49 9.33 -4.82
N LYS A 499 -26.36 9.89 -5.24
CA LYS A 499 -26.00 11.29 -4.94
C LYS A 499 -26.64 12.25 -5.95
N PRO A 500 -26.75 13.55 -5.63
CA PRO A 500 -27.19 14.55 -6.60
C PRO A 500 -26.32 14.58 -7.87
N LEU A 501 -26.97 14.46 -9.03
CA LEU A 501 -26.27 14.30 -10.31
C LEU A 501 -25.87 15.65 -10.92
N LYS A 502 -24.63 15.73 -11.42
CA LYS A 502 -24.07 16.92 -12.10
C LYS A 502 -24.43 16.92 -13.59
N LYS A 503 -24.40 18.11 -14.20
CA LYS A 503 -24.87 18.34 -15.58
C LYS A 503 -23.92 17.83 -16.69
N GLY A 504 -22.68 17.45 -16.36
CA GLY A 504 -21.63 17.14 -17.34
C GLY A 504 -22.03 16.04 -18.34
N ALA A 505 -22.40 14.86 -17.84
CA ALA A 505 -22.80 13.72 -18.67
C ALA A 505 -23.95 14.06 -19.64
N TYR A 506 -24.96 14.77 -19.14
CA TYR A 506 -26.15 15.16 -19.89
C TYR A 506 -25.87 16.26 -20.91
N THR A 507 -24.93 17.16 -20.61
CA THR A 507 -24.41 18.12 -21.58
C THR A 507 -23.76 17.41 -22.76
N PHE A 508 -22.98 16.36 -22.50
CA PHE A 508 -22.31 15.59 -23.55
C PHE A 508 -23.32 14.81 -24.40
N ALA A 509 -24.30 14.15 -23.76
CA ALA A 509 -25.36 13.43 -24.47
C ALA A 509 -26.18 14.37 -25.36
N MET A 510 -26.58 15.54 -24.83
CA MET A 510 -27.33 16.55 -25.59
C MET A 510 -26.51 17.05 -26.78
N ARG A 511 -25.23 17.38 -26.56
CA ARG A 511 -24.34 17.91 -27.61
C ARG A 511 -24.16 16.94 -28.77
N ALA A 512 -24.01 15.65 -28.48
CA ALA A 512 -23.86 14.62 -29.51
C ALA A 512 -25.20 14.07 -30.02
N ASN A 513 -26.32 14.54 -29.47
CA ASN A 513 -27.68 14.06 -29.75
C ASN A 513 -27.83 12.53 -29.61
N VAL A 514 -27.34 12.00 -28.49
CA VAL A 514 -27.37 10.57 -28.15
C VAL A 514 -28.13 10.32 -26.85
N PRO A 515 -28.68 9.11 -26.61
CA PRO A 515 -29.33 8.79 -25.35
C PRO A 515 -28.35 8.69 -24.18
N VAL A 516 -28.90 8.84 -22.98
CA VAL A 516 -28.28 8.46 -21.71
C VAL A 516 -28.85 7.11 -21.27
N LEU A 517 -28.00 6.11 -21.04
CA LEU A 517 -28.38 4.84 -20.42
C LEU A 517 -28.12 4.93 -18.92
N PRO A 518 -29.17 5.03 -18.07
CA PRO A 518 -29.00 5.10 -16.63
C PRO A 518 -28.69 3.71 -16.06
N CYS A 519 -27.49 3.53 -15.52
CA CYS A 519 -27.13 2.34 -14.75
C CYS A 519 -26.98 2.70 -13.27
N PHE A 520 -27.41 1.83 -12.37
CA PHE A 520 -27.25 2.00 -10.93
C PHE A 520 -26.86 0.67 -10.32
N ILE A 521 -25.79 0.64 -9.54
CA ILE A 521 -25.32 -0.55 -8.85
C ILE A 521 -25.79 -0.49 -7.40
N THR A 522 -26.52 -1.52 -6.98
CA THR A 522 -26.90 -1.74 -5.57
C THR A 522 -26.01 -2.81 -4.95
N MET A 523 -25.87 -2.77 -3.63
CA MET A 523 -24.94 -3.59 -2.87
C MET A 523 -25.63 -4.30 -1.71
N GLN A 524 -25.24 -5.54 -1.46
CA GLN A 524 -25.55 -6.28 -0.24
C GLN A 524 -24.27 -6.91 0.33
N ASP A 525 -24.24 -7.11 1.64
CA ASP A 525 -23.10 -7.78 2.28
C ASP A 525 -23.03 -9.24 1.80
N SER A 526 -21.85 -9.70 1.42
CA SER A 526 -21.59 -11.11 1.14
C SER A 526 -21.29 -11.91 2.41
N ASP A 527 -20.91 -13.17 2.25
CA ASP A 527 -20.38 -14.05 3.29
C ASP A 527 -18.86 -13.92 3.50
N VAL A 528 -18.18 -12.99 2.80
CA VAL A 528 -16.73 -12.82 2.80
C VAL A 528 -16.34 -11.43 3.28
N LEU A 529 -15.36 -11.34 4.17
CA LEU A 529 -14.74 -10.09 4.57
C LEU A 529 -13.54 -9.75 3.68
N ASP A 530 -13.32 -8.47 3.46
CA ASP A 530 -12.11 -7.93 2.84
C ASP A 530 -10.95 -7.80 3.84
N ASP A 531 -9.79 -7.40 3.33
CA ASP A 531 -8.57 -7.19 4.12
C ASP A 531 -8.75 -6.08 5.20
N ASP A 532 -9.79 -5.25 5.11
CA ASP A 532 -10.11 -4.17 6.05
C ASP A 532 -11.11 -4.59 7.14
N GLY A 533 -11.60 -5.85 7.12
CA GLY A 533 -12.59 -6.36 8.08
C GLY A 533 -14.03 -5.96 7.77
N PHE A 534 -14.34 -5.60 6.53
CA PHE A 534 -15.70 -5.28 6.07
C PHE A 534 -16.19 -6.30 5.05
N TYR A 535 -17.51 -6.54 4.99
CA TYR A 535 -18.05 -7.48 4.02
C TYR A 535 -17.83 -6.99 2.60
N VAL A 536 -17.23 -7.85 1.76
CA VAL A 536 -17.19 -7.62 0.33
C VAL A 536 -18.63 -7.46 -0.14
N GLN A 537 -18.89 -6.38 -0.86
CA GLN A 537 -20.22 -6.04 -1.32
C GLN A 537 -20.54 -6.83 -2.60
N GLU A 538 -21.68 -7.53 -2.62
CA GLU A 538 -22.22 -8.16 -3.83
C GLU A 538 -22.99 -7.15 -4.67
N TYR A 539 -22.65 -7.02 -5.94
CA TYR A 539 -23.20 -6.01 -6.82
C TYR A 539 -24.37 -6.57 -7.62
N THR A 540 -25.49 -5.85 -7.60
CA THR A 540 -26.53 -5.98 -8.63
C THR A 540 -26.49 -4.76 -9.52
N ILE A 541 -26.25 -4.95 -10.82
CA ILE A 541 -26.20 -3.87 -11.80
C ILE A 541 -27.59 -3.71 -12.42
N HIS A 542 -28.23 -2.57 -12.19
CA HIS A 542 -29.53 -2.25 -12.78
C HIS A 542 -29.35 -1.34 -13.98
N ILE A 543 -29.89 -1.73 -15.12
CA ILE A 543 -29.79 -1.00 -16.38
C ILE A 543 -31.19 -0.53 -16.77
N GLY A 544 -31.45 0.76 -16.58
CA GLY A 544 -32.73 1.38 -16.92
C GLY A 544 -32.90 1.64 -18.42
N GLU A 545 -34.09 2.09 -18.79
CA GLU A 545 -34.41 2.43 -20.17
C GLU A 545 -33.58 3.64 -20.67
N PRO A 546 -33.14 3.64 -21.95
CA PRO A 546 -32.42 4.77 -22.51
C PRO A 546 -33.26 6.06 -22.53
N ILE A 547 -32.67 7.15 -22.08
CA ILE A 547 -33.28 8.47 -22.03
C ILE A 547 -32.80 9.28 -23.23
N TYR A 548 -33.71 9.54 -24.19
CA TYR A 548 -33.40 10.29 -25.39
C TYR A 548 -33.62 11.80 -25.20
N PRO A 549 -32.82 12.66 -25.88
CA PRO A 549 -33.14 14.06 -26.02
C PRO A 549 -34.52 14.26 -26.66
N ASP A 550 -35.29 15.20 -26.13
CA ASP A 550 -36.61 15.59 -26.62
C ASP A 550 -36.47 16.76 -27.61
N SER A 551 -36.86 16.51 -28.86
CA SER A 551 -36.81 17.50 -29.94
C SER A 551 -37.65 18.77 -29.70
N SER A 552 -38.64 18.72 -28.79
CA SER A 552 -39.49 19.86 -28.44
C SER A 552 -38.85 20.80 -27.39
N LYS A 553 -37.75 20.36 -26.74
CA LYS A 553 -37.08 21.11 -25.67
C LYS A 553 -35.83 21.83 -26.18
N THR A 554 -35.53 22.97 -25.58
CA THR A 554 -34.24 23.65 -25.76
C THR A 554 -33.08 22.78 -25.24
N LYS A 555 -31.83 23.16 -25.57
CA LYS A 555 -30.65 22.45 -25.08
C LYS A 555 -30.58 22.38 -23.55
N ALA A 556 -30.85 23.51 -22.88
CA ALA A 556 -30.79 23.61 -21.43
C ALA A 556 -31.90 22.76 -20.76
N GLU A 557 -33.11 22.80 -21.31
CA GLU A 557 -34.23 21.98 -20.83
C GLU A 557 -33.97 20.48 -21.05
N ASN A 558 -33.35 20.09 -22.16
CA ASN A 558 -32.95 18.71 -22.40
C ASN A 558 -31.92 18.20 -21.40
N ILE A 559 -30.89 19.00 -21.09
CA ILE A 559 -29.89 18.64 -20.09
C ILE A 559 -30.54 18.37 -18.75
N GLU A 560 -31.45 19.24 -18.32
CA GLU A 560 -32.14 19.13 -17.04
C GLU A 560 -33.15 17.97 -17.04
N TYR A 561 -33.89 17.78 -18.13
CA TYR A 561 -34.82 16.66 -18.31
C TYR A 561 -34.11 15.32 -18.19
N MET A 562 -33.01 15.11 -18.92
CA MET A 562 -32.28 13.85 -18.90
C MET A 562 -31.66 13.60 -17.52
N ARG A 563 -31.12 14.65 -16.89
CA ARG A 563 -30.55 14.59 -15.53
C ARG A 563 -31.58 14.16 -14.50
N ASN A 564 -32.75 14.80 -14.50
CA ASN A 564 -33.81 14.50 -13.54
C ASN A 564 -34.40 13.11 -13.80
N LYS A 565 -34.65 12.73 -15.05
CA LYS A 565 -35.16 11.39 -15.37
C LYS A 565 -34.18 10.28 -14.97
N ASN A 566 -32.87 10.50 -15.16
CA ASN A 566 -31.86 9.57 -14.66
C ASN A 566 -31.90 9.47 -13.14
N TYR A 567 -31.97 10.59 -12.43
CA TYR A 567 -32.02 10.59 -10.96
C TYR A 567 -33.26 9.87 -10.44
N GLU A 568 -34.43 10.08 -11.05
CA GLU A 568 -35.66 9.36 -10.69
C GLU A 568 -35.55 7.85 -10.92
N VAL A 569 -34.88 7.41 -11.99
CA VAL A 569 -34.60 5.98 -12.22
C VAL A 569 -33.74 5.41 -11.09
N TRP A 570 -32.65 6.09 -10.72
CA TRP A 570 -31.76 5.63 -9.65
C TRP A 570 -32.45 5.62 -8.29
N LYS A 571 -33.20 6.68 -7.98
CA LYS A 571 -34.00 6.76 -6.76
C LYS A 571 -34.99 5.62 -6.68
N LYS A 572 -35.73 5.36 -7.76
CA LYS A 572 -36.69 4.24 -7.80
C LYS A 572 -35.99 2.90 -7.54
N ILE A 573 -34.87 2.63 -8.21
CA ILE A 573 -34.10 1.40 -8.01
C ILE A 573 -33.63 1.27 -6.56
N TYR A 574 -33.11 2.35 -5.98
CA TYR A 574 -32.71 2.41 -4.57
C TYR A 574 -33.88 2.05 -3.65
N GLU A 575 -35.00 2.76 -3.77
CA GLU A 575 -36.16 2.62 -2.88
C GLU A 575 -36.80 1.23 -3.01
N GLU A 576 -36.86 0.66 -4.22
CA GLU A 576 -37.36 -0.70 -4.46
C GLU A 576 -36.41 -1.77 -3.94
N THR A 577 -35.09 -1.59 -4.08
CA THR A 577 -34.10 -2.60 -3.67
C THR A 577 -33.93 -2.66 -2.16
N TYR A 578 -33.83 -1.50 -1.51
CA TYR A 578 -33.57 -1.42 -0.07
C TYR A 578 -34.84 -1.31 0.78
N GLY A 579 -36.01 -1.12 0.16
CA GLY A 579 -37.30 -1.07 0.87
C GLY A 579 -37.48 0.17 1.75
N GLU A 580 -36.71 1.23 1.51
CA GLU A 580 -36.74 2.47 2.27
C GLU A 580 -36.75 3.70 1.36
N LYS A 581 -37.37 4.79 1.83
CA LYS A 581 -37.42 6.05 1.09
C LYS A 581 -36.03 6.69 1.06
N LEU A 582 -35.64 7.27 -0.07
CA LEU A 582 -34.41 8.06 -0.14
C LEU A 582 -34.54 9.32 0.72
N VAL A 583 -33.70 9.41 1.75
CA VAL A 583 -33.56 10.57 2.65
C VAL A 583 -32.08 10.80 2.94
N TYR A 584 -31.62 12.05 2.80
CA TYR A 584 -30.25 12.43 3.15
C TYR A 584 -30.16 12.96 4.58
N LEU A 585 -28.98 12.88 5.21
CA LEU A 585 -28.79 13.39 6.57
C LEU A 585 -29.07 14.89 6.69
N CYS A 586 -28.69 15.68 5.68
CA CYS A 586 -28.97 17.11 5.62
C CYS A 586 -30.47 17.47 5.53
N GLU A 587 -31.35 16.50 5.25
CA GLU A 587 -32.80 16.72 5.16
C GLU A 587 -33.53 16.45 6.49
N ASN A 588 -32.81 15.96 7.52
CA ASN A 588 -33.38 15.60 8.82
C ASN A 588 -33.27 16.68 9.90
N GLU A 589 -32.84 17.91 9.56
CA GLU A 589 -32.63 18.99 10.55
C GLU A 589 -33.92 19.45 11.27
N ASP A 590 -35.11 19.12 10.78
CA ASP A 590 -36.38 19.39 11.48
C ASP A 590 -36.68 18.40 12.64
N LYS A 591 -35.77 17.48 12.99
CA LYS A 591 -35.97 16.49 14.08
C LYS A 591 -34.89 16.46 15.16
N MET A 592 -33.93 17.38 15.15
CA MET A 592 -32.92 17.53 16.21
C MET A 592 -32.96 18.92 16.88
N ALA A 593 -34.17 19.42 17.15
CA ALA A 593 -34.42 20.57 18.03
C ALA A 593 -35.12 20.13 19.31
#